data_AF-A0A0W0XXG2-F1
#
_entry.id   AF-A0A0W0XXG2-F1
#
_cell.length_a   1.000
_cell.length_b   1.000
_cell.length_c   1.000
_cell.angle_alpha   90.00
_cell.angle_beta   90.00
_cell.angle_gamma   90.00
#
_symmetry.space_group_name_H-M   'P 1'
#
loop_
_entity.id
_entity.type
_entity.pdbx_description
1 polymer ?
#
loop_
_entity_poly.entity_id
_entity_poly.type
_entity_poly.pdbx_seq_one_letter_code
_entity_poly.pdbx_strand_id
1 'polypeptide(L)'
;MEQSELYNGLAGDVVRKYLTGSTFFTALPIIFVWSVLALVIYLLHNQIDKRYLDVLQWLAVVLISLGMTGRFALAASRGDIHAGFFSGGYSAAELLSYTGRAILYNLCWFLPALALALYLTHSDNALRLFFFLKLGIGFGWVGIGYAVLVLLSFFGPLLAAALAVYTESLREVFSREPWQWLFDERRANLACYCSQAIGGLVLFLLKFFIVIVVLQILVSAVSIRAGLYFNAALSYLPFILGPILVGRLSGALVAKDEITRAEASSPSKGPDKPEKAVHVRSAYEDLIRTIHQMTREEAEAQIRQIKNEETTTDQLLALSYLYSQAGYPEEAIQQAKLALQQCLAEDRGIEAVRLFRFFIKDKSKLGLSDHDLDKLGSHLSLQNHYQEAAWCYFSAAKQRQGEAQLLMQKNYLRMCDLIRQSGASEAAKGLYILFCRHFPESSLFEFAQSQIES
;
A
#
# COMPACT_ATOMS: atom_id res chain seq x y z
N MET A 1 -1.49 -17.66 -5.40
CA MET A 1 -2.93 -17.51 -5.06
C MET A 1 -3.11 -16.67 -3.80
N GLU A 2 -2.36 -16.91 -2.72
CA GLU A 2 -2.46 -16.16 -1.44
C GLU A 2 -2.41 -14.63 -1.58
N GLN A 3 -1.55 -14.09 -2.46
CA GLN A 3 -1.48 -12.65 -2.66
C GLN A 3 -2.80 -12.06 -3.17
N SER A 4 -3.58 -12.77 -4.01
CA SER A 4 -4.87 -12.26 -4.50
C SER A 4 -5.89 -12.12 -3.36
N GLU A 5 -5.88 -13.08 -2.43
CA GLU A 5 -6.86 -13.16 -1.34
C GLU A 5 -6.72 -12.01 -0.34
N LEU A 6 -5.50 -11.54 -0.06
CA LEU A 6 -5.25 -10.46 0.88
C LEU A 6 -5.77 -9.09 0.38
N TYR A 7 -5.60 -8.79 -0.90
CA TYR A 7 -6.19 -7.59 -1.49
C TYR A 7 -7.71 -7.67 -1.52
N ASN A 8 -8.24 -8.85 -1.87
CA ASN A 8 -9.69 -9.05 -1.91
C ASN A 8 -10.33 -8.83 -0.53
N GLY A 9 -9.62 -9.22 0.56
CA GLY A 9 -10.00 -8.90 1.93
C GLY A 9 -10.02 -7.39 2.20
N LEU A 10 -8.92 -6.68 1.95
CA LEU A 10 -8.81 -5.23 2.18
C LEU A 10 -9.80 -4.42 1.32
N ALA A 11 -9.94 -4.76 0.05
CA ALA A 11 -10.88 -4.12 -0.85
C ALA A 11 -12.34 -4.38 -0.41
N GLY A 12 -12.63 -5.60 0.05
CA GLY A 12 -13.92 -5.97 0.64
C GLY A 12 -14.23 -5.15 1.89
N ASP A 13 -13.25 -4.94 2.77
CA ASP A 13 -13.42 -4.12 3.98
C ASP A 13 -13.61 -2.63 3.65
N VAL A 14 -12.89 -2.11 2.66
CA VAL A 14 -13.09 -0.75 2.14
C VAL A 14 -14.54 -0.58 1.64
N VAL A 15 -15.05 -1.50 0.82
CA VAL A 15 -16.44 -1.45 0.34
C VAL A 15 -17.43 -1.61 1.48
N ARG A 16 -17.23 -2.57 2.38
CA ARG A 16 -18.11 -2.78 3.55
C ARG A 16 -18.22 -1.52 4.40
N LYS A 17 -17.10 -0.84 4.68
CA LYS A 17 -17.10 0.42 5.45
C LYS A 17 -17.73 1.55 4.65
N TYR A 18 -17.46 1.62 3.34
CA TYR A 18 -18.08 2.60 2.44
C TYR A 18 -19.60 2.51 2.46
N LEU A 19 -20.16 1.31 2.58
CA LEU A 19 -21.61 1.07 2.73
C LEU A 19 -22.19 1.42 4.11
N THR A 20 -21.40 1.92 5.06
CA THR A 20 -21.92 2.35 6.37
C THR A 20 -22.41 3.80 6.34
N GLY A 21 -23.35 4.15 7.23
CA GLY A 21 -23.81 5.54 7.37
C GLY A 21 -22.70 6.53 7.73
N SER A 22 -21.58 6.05 8.32
CA SER A 22 -20.41 6.88 8.65
C SER A 22 -19.75 7.53 7.41
N THR A 23 -19.97 6.97 6.22
CA THR A 23 -19.48 7.55 4.96
C THR A 23 -20.12 8.90 4.66
N PHE A 24 -21.39 9.12 5.04
CA PHE A 24 -22.01 10.44 4.87
C PHE A 24 -21.30 11.52 5.67
N PHE A 25 -20.88 11.23 6.91
CA PHE A 25 -20.08 12.15 7.72
C PHE A 25 -18.71 12.40 7.09
N THR A 26 -18.09 11.36 6.52
CA THR A 26 -16.82 11.51 5.78
C THR A 26 -16.98 12.36 4.53
N ALA A 27 -18.17 12.36 3.93
CA ALA A 27 -18.50 13.14 2.74
C ALA A 27 -18.89 14.58 3.04
N LEU A 28 -19.27 14.94 4.28
CA LEU A 28 -19.69 16.32 4.62
C LEU A 28 -18.65 17.38 4.22
N PRO A 29 -17.34 17.21 4.49
CA PRO A 29 -16.32 18.17 4.05
C PRO A 29 -16.24 18.28 2.52
N ILE A 30 -16.42 17.15 1.82
CA ILE A 30 -16.41 17.11 0.36
C ILE A 30 -17.62 17.84 -0.21
N ILE A 31 -18.81 17.58 0.34
CA ILE A 31 -20.05 18.28 -0.03
C ILE A 31 -19.90 19.78 0.21
N PHE A 32 -19.30 20.18 1.34
CA PHE A 32 -19.03 21.59 1.63
C PHE A 32 -18.12 22.22 0.56
N VAL A 33 -17.01 21.58 0.22
CA VAL A 33 -16.10 22.08 -0.84
C VAL A 33 -16.81 22.20 -2.19
N TRP A 34 -17.62 21.20 -2.58
CA TRP A 34 -18.40 21.27 -3.82
C TRP A 34 -19.46 22.36 -3.78
N SER A 35 -20.10 22.59 -2.64
CA SER A 35 -21.10 23.65 -2.47
C SER A 35 -20.47 25.03 -2.59
N VAL A 36 -19.29 25.23 -1.99
CA VAL A 36 -18.52 26.47 -2.14
C VAL A 36 -18.09 26.67 -3.58
N LEU A 37 -17.58 25.63 -4.25
CA LEU A 37 -17.19 25.71 -5.65
C LEU A 37 -18.39 26.06 -6.56
N ALA A 38 -19.53 25.41 -6.36
CA ALA A 38 -20.75 25.70 -7.12
C ALA A 38 -21.22 27.14 -6.91
N LEU A 39 -21.14 27.66 -5.67
CA LEU A 39 -21.46 29.05 -5.36
C LEU A 39 -20.50 30.02 -6.09
N VAL A 40 -19.20 29.75 -6.06
CA VAL A 40 -18.20 30.57 -6.78
C VAL A 40 -18.48 30.57 -8.28
N ILE A 41 -18.73 29.40 -8.88
CA ILE A 41 -19.07 29.30 -10.31
C ILE A 41 -20.35 30.09 -10.63
N TYR A 42 -21.37 30.00 -9.77
CA TYR A 42 -22.62 30.74 -9.94
C TYR A 42 -22.40 32.26 -9.91
N LEU A 43 -21.57 32.76 -8.99
CA LEU A 43 -21.25 34.20 -8.91
C LEU A 43 -20.44 34.68 -10.13
N LEU A 44 -19.51 33.85 -10.62
CA LEU A 44 -18.69 34.16 -11.80
C LEU A 44 -19.46 34.06 -13.12
N HIS A 45 -20.59 33.33 -13.15
CA HIS A 45 -21.39 33.12 -14.35
C HIS A 45 -21.86 34.42 -15.02
N ASN A 46 -22.10 35.46 -14.22
CA ASN A 46 -22.54 36.77 -14.72
C ASN A 46 -21.38 37.71 -15.08
N GLN A 47 -20.12 37.32 -14.78
CA GLN A 47 -18.95 38.20 -14.91
C GLN A 47 -17.99 37.75 -16.02
N ILE A 48 -17.96 36.46 -16.35
CA ILE A 48 -17.01 35.86 -17.28
C ILE A 48 -17.76 35.28 -18.47
N ASP A 49 -17.19 35.41 -19.67
CA ASP A 49 -17.74 34.75 -20.85
C ASP A 49 -17.79 33.22 -20.63
N LYS A 50 -18.95 32.65 -20.96
CA LYS A 50 -19.34 31.26 -20.71
C LYS A 50 -18.28 30.26 -21.15
N ARG A 51 -17.60 30.51 -22.27
CA ARG A 51 -16.55 29.61 -22.78
C ARG A 51 -15.38 29.44 -21.82
N TYR A 52 -14.91 30.54 -21.22
CA TYR A 52 -13.81 30.48 -20.24
C TYR A 52 -14.27 29.88 -18.92
N LEU A 53 -15.51 30.17 -18.52
CA LEU A 53 -16.10 29.61 -17.31
C LEU A 53 -16.21 28.09 -17.38
N ASP A 54 -16.66 27.53 -18.51
CA ASP A 54 -16.81 26.08 -18.69
C ASP A 54 -15.47 25.34 -18.55
N VAL A 55 -14.39 25.89 -19.15
CA VAL A 55 -13.04 25.34 -19.04
C VAL A 55 -12.50 25.46 -17.62
N LEU A 56 -12.66 26.62 -16.99
CA LEU A 56 -12.22 26.87 -15.62
C LEU A 56 -12.94 25.95 -14.64
N GLN A 57 -14.25 25.77 -14.79
CA GLN A 57 -15.06 24.86 -14.01
C GLN A 57 -14.54 23.43 -14.15
N TRP A 58 -14.35 22.95 -15.38
CA TRP A 58 -13.84 21.60 -15.62
C TRP A 58 -12.48 21.39 -14.95
N LEU A 59 -11.55 22.34 -15.12
CA LEU A 59 -10.22 22.26 -14.55
C LEU A 59 -10.26 22.28 -13.01
N ALA A 60 -11.07 23.15 -12.41
CA ALA A 60 -11.26 23.21 -10.96
C ALA A 60 -11.87 21.90 -10.41
N VAL A 61 -12.91 21.38 -11.07
CA VAL A 61 -13.56 20.11 -10.71
C VAL A 61 -12.54 18.97 -10.72
N VAL A 62 -11.72 18.86 -11.77
CA VAL A 62 -10.70 17.81 -11.89
C VAL A 62 -9.64 17.95 -10.81
N LEU A 63 -9.06 19.14 -10.62
CA LEU A 63 -8.01 19.36 -9.62
C LEU A 63 -8.50 19.05 -8.20
N ILE A 64 -9.69 19.53 -7.84
CA ILE A 64 -10.29 19.29 -6.53
C ILE A 64 -10.58 17.81 -6.35
N SER A 65 -11.16 17.13 -7.35
CA SER A 65 -11.46 15.70 -7.29
C SER A 65 -10.21 14.85 -7.11
N LEU A 66 -9.13 15.17 -7.83
CA LEU A 66 -7.85 14.46 -7.72
C LEU A 66 -7.21 14.70 -6.35
N GLY A 67 -7.23 15.94 -5.86
CA GLY A 67 -6.77 16.26 -4.51
C GLY A 67 -7.55 15.49 -3.44
N MET A 68 -8.88 15.45 -3.54
CA MET A 68 -9.73 14.68 -2.62
C MET A 68 -9.42 13.18 -2.68
N THR A 69 -9.30 12.63 -3.88
CA THR A 69 -8.93 11.21 -4.08
C THR A 69 -7.58 10.91 -3.43
N GLY A 70 -6.60 11.79 -3.63
CA GLY A 70 -5.25 11.66 -3.06
C GLY A 70 -5.23 11.64 -1.54
N ARG A 71 -6.09 12.44 -0.89
CA ARG A 71 -6.22 12.43 0.58
C ARG A 71 -6.55 11.04 1.11
N PHE A 72 -7.56 10.40 0.51
CA PHE A 72 -7.96 9.06 0.92
C PHE A 72 -6.97 7.98 0.45
N ALA A 73 -6.35 8.18 -0.69
CA ALA A 73 -5.41 7.22 -1.27
C ALA A 73 -4.10 7.15 -0.48
N LEU A 74 -3.52 8.29 -0.11
CA LEU A 74 -2.29 8.34 0.68
C LEU A 74 -2.50 7.86 2.12
N ALA A 75 -3.67 8.12 2.71
CA ALA A 75 -4.00 7.59 4.03
C ALA A 75 -4.17 6.06 3.99
N ALA A 76 -4.91 5.56 3.00
CA ALA A 76 -5.10 4.12 2.83
C ALA A 76 -3.81 3.38 2.42
N SER A 77 -2.92 4.02 1.65
CA SER A 77 -1.62 3.43 1.30
C SER A 77 -0.75 3.18 2.54
N ARG A 78 -0.89 3.99 3.58
CA ARG A 78 -0.22 3.86 4.88
C ARG A 78 -0.95 2.94 5.86
N GLY A 79 -1.95 2.20 5.40
CA GLY A 79 -2.72 1.25 6.21
C GLY A 79 -3.95 1.83 6.90
N ASP A 80 -4.18 3.15 6.90
CA ASP A 80 -5.42 3.74 7.41
C ASP A 80 -6.52 3.77 6.33
N ILE A 81 -7.08 2.60 6.05
CA ILE A 81 -8.18 2.41 5.10
C ILE A 81 -9.49 3.10 5.54
N HIS A 82 -9.56 3.59 6.77
CA HIS A 82 -10.77 4.21 7.35
C HIS A 82 -10.62 5.71 7.60
N ALA A 83 -9.49 6.28 7.22
CA ALA A 83 -9.19 7.69 7.30
C ALA A 83 -10.35 8.59 6.83
N GLY A 84 -10.66 9.58 7.66
CA GLY A 84 -11.58 10.66 7.33
C GLY A 84 -10.89 11.76 6.51
N PHE A 85 -11.65 12.76 6.05
CA PHE A 85 -11.10 13.85 5.23
C PHE A 85 -9.95 14.63 5.92
N PHE A 86 -10.00 14.74 7.25
CA PHE A 86 -9.03 15.49 8.06
C PHE A 86 -7.95 14.63 8.73
N SER A 87 -7.82 13.35 8.36
CA SER A 87 -6.76 12.50 8.93
C SER A 87 -5.37 13.07 8.62
N GLY A 88 -4.53 13.27 9.65
CA GLY A 88 -3.21 13.92 9.56
C GLY A 88 -2.08 13.01 9.08
N GLY A 89 -2.35 12.12 8.14
CA GLY A 89 -1.44 11.02 7.81
C GLY A 89 -0.38 11.31 6.75
N TYR A 90 -0.33 12.50 6.14
CA TYR A 90 0.58 12.86 5.03
C TYR A 90 0.78 14.38 4.96
N SER A 91 1.88 14.81 4.36
CA SER A 91 2.20 16.24 4.21
C SER A 91 1.47 16.89 3.03
N ALA A 92 1.31 18.22 3.05
CA ALA A 92 0.74 18.96 1.93
C ALA A 92 1.57 18.80 0.64
N ALA A 93 2.90 18.66 0.78
CA ALA A 93 3.81 18.43 -0.34
C ALA A 93 3.58 17.06 -0.99
N GLU A 94 3.34 16.01 -0.20
CA GLU A 94 3.02 14.68 -0.72
C GLU A 94 1.68 14.67 -1.45
N LEU A 95 0.66 15.35 -0.89
CA LEU A 95 -0.64 15.47 -1.55
C LEU A 95 -0.53 16.23 -2.88
N LEU A 96 0.26 17.32 -2.92
CA LEU A 96 0.51 18.08 -4.14
C LEU A 96 1.28 17.22 -5.16
N SER A 97 2.28 16.47 -4.73
CA SER A 97 3.06 15.56 -5.56
C SER A 97 2.19 14.46 -6.16
N TYR A 98 1.35 13.81 -5.35
CA TYR A 98 0.33 12.86 -5.81
C TYR A 98 -0.59 13.50 -6.85
N THR A 99 -1.11 14.70 -6.56
CA THR A 99 -2.05 15.39 -7.45
C THR A 99 -1.39 15.70 -8.79
N GLY A 100 -0.13 16.14 -8.79
CA GLY A 100 0.66 16.37 -10.00
C GLY A 100 0.83 15.10 -10.84
N ARG A 101 1.20 13.98 -10.22
CA ARG A 101 1.32 12.68 -10.90
C ARG A 101 -0.02 12.21 -11.46
N ALA A 102 -1.09 12.33 -10.67
CA ALA A 102 -2.43 11.96 -11.10
C ALA A 102 -2.91 12.79 -12.30
N ILE A 103 -2.61 14.10 -12.33
CA ILE A 103 -2.92 14.96 -13.49
C ILE A 103 -2.18 14.45 -14.73
N LEU A 104 -0.88 14.20 -14.63
CA LEU A 104 -0.08 13.73 -15.77
C LEU A 104 -0.61 12.39 -16.30
N TYR A 105 -0.89 11.42 -15.43
CA TYR A 105 -1.49 10.16 -15.84
C TYR A 105 -2.86 10.35 -16.47
N ASN A 106 -3.71 11.22 -15.92
CA ASN A 106 -5.02 11.52 -16.51
C ASN A 106 -4.88 12.16 -17.89
N LEU A 107 -3.89 13.05 -18.11
CA LEU A 107 -3.63 13.66 -19.42
C LEU A 107 -3.23 12.62 -20.46
N CYS A 108 -2.42 11.61 -20.08
CA CYS A 108 -2.05 10.51 -20.97
C CYS A 108 -3.26 9.74 -21.52
N TRP A 109 -4.34 9.62 -20.75
CA TRP A 109 -5.59 8.96 -21.17
C TRP A 109 -6.60 9.92 -21.80
N PHE A 110 -6.67 11.13 -21.27
CA PHE A 110 -7.64 12.14 -21.68
C PHE A 110 -7.37 12.61 -23.10
N LEU A 111 -6.11 12.76 -23.52
CA LEU A 111 -5.78 13.19 -24.88
C LEU A 111 -6.29 12.18 -25.95
N PRO A 112 -6.01 10.87 -25.85
CA PRO A 112 -6.62 9.87 -26.73
C PRO A 112 -8.15 9.85 -26.66
N ALA A 113 -8.74 9.93 -25.47
CA ALA A 113 -10.19 9.92 -25.30
C ALA A 113 -10.84 11.16 -25.93
N LEU A 114 -10.24 12.34 -25.76
CA LEU A 114 -10.69 13.59 -26.37
C LEU A 114 -10.56 13.54 -27.89
N ALA A 115 -9.44 13.06 -28.43
CA ALA A 115 -9.27 12.89 -29.86
C ALA A 115 -10.33 11.95 -30.46
N LEU A 116 -10.61 10.84 -29.79
CA LEU A 116 -11.67 9.92 -30.18
C LEU A 116 -13.06 10.56 -30.08
N ALA A 117 -13.33 11.31 -29.01
CA ALA A 117 -14.60 12.03 -28.85
C ALA A 117 -14.82 13.08 -29.94
N LEU A 118 -13.77 13.85 -30.29
CA LEU A 118 -13.82 14.83 -31.38
C LEU A 118 -14.04 14.14 -32.73
N TYR A 119 -13.36 13.02 -32.98
CA TYR A 119 -13.59 12.20 -34.17
C TYR A 119 -15.03 11.70 -34.27
N LEU A 120 -15.59 11.19 -33.17
CA LEU A 120 -16.97 10.67 -33.13
C LEU A 120 -18.02 11.77 -33.25
N THR A 121 -17.78 12.96 -32.67
CA THR A 121 -18.71 14.10 -32.72
C THR A 121 -18.71 14.81 -34.07
N HIS A 122 -17.58 14.85 -34.79
CA HIS A 122 -17.55 15.37 -36.16
C HIS A 122 -18.28 14.49 -37.18
N SER A 123 -18.61 13.23 -36.84
CA SER A 123 -19.18 12.28 -37.80
C SER A 123 -20.71 12.40 -38.05
N ASP A 124 -21.37 13.52 -37.70
CA ASP A 124 -22.84 13.72 -37.74
C ASP A 124 -23.67 12.65 -36.98
N ASN A 125 -23.02 11.77 -36.23
CA ASN A 125 -23.65 10.61 -35.59
C ASN A 125 -24.14 10.87 -34.15
N ALA A 126 -23.96 12.07 -33.59
CA ALA A 126 -24.31 12.36 -32.19
C ALA A 126 -25.82 12.28 -31.91
N LEU A 127 -26.67 12.76 -32.84
CA LEU A 127 -28.14 12.64 -32.74
C LEU A 127 -28.64 11.21 -32.94
N ARG A 128 -27.85 10.36 -33.62
CA ARG A 128 -28.11 8.93 -33.79
C ARG A 128 -27.72 8.10 -32.56
N LEU A 129 -27.28 8.69 -31.45
CA LEU A 129 -27.08 7.95 -30.21
C LEU A 129 -28.34 7.98 -29.33
N PHE A 130 -29.01 9.15 -29.27
CA PHE A 130 -30.17 9.38 -28.39
C PHE A 130 -31.43 8.64 -28.85
N PHE A 131 -31.62 8.48 -30.17
CA PHE A 131 -32.72 7.70 -30.72
C PHE A 131 -32.51 6.17 -30.65
N PHE A 132 -31.29 5.72 -30.35
CA PHE A 132 -30.85 4.35 -30.67
C PHE A 132 -30.68 3.43 -29.48
N LEU A 133 -30.68 3.95 -28.24
CA LEU A 133 -30.86 3.13 -27.03
C LEU A 133 -32.17 2.29 -27.09
N LYS A 134 -33.06 2.58 -28.05
CA LYS A 134 -34.32 1.87 -28.31
C LYS A 134 -34.28 0.71 -29.33
N LEU A 135 -33.24 0.51 -30.16
CA LEU A 135 -33.38 -0.36 -31.37
C LEU A 135 -32.31 -1.44 -31.63
N GLY A 136 -31.35 -1.67 -30.72
CA GLY A 136 -30.71 -2.97 -30.49
C GLY A 136 -29.84 -3.65 -31.57
N ILE A 137 -29.88 -3.33 -32.87
CA ILE A 137 -29.13 -4.11 -33.89
C ILE A 137 -28.60 -3.18 -34.99
N GLY A 138 -27.27 -3.05 -35.10
CA GLY A 138 -26.60 -2.32 -36.20
C GLY A 138 -25.36 -1.53 -35.77
N PHE A 139 -24.33 -2.20 -35.24
CA PHE A 139 -23.10 -1.56 -34.77
C PHE A 139 -21.98 -1.74 -35.80
N GLY A 140 -21.70 -0.70 -36.58
CA GLY A 140 -20.41 -0.56 -37.24
C GLY A 140 -19.33 -0.05 -36.27
N TRP A 141 -18.21 0.41 -36.83
CA TRP A 141 -17.05 0.95 -36.11
C TRP A 141 -17.35 2.12 -35.15
N VAL A 142 -18.39 2.92 -35.40
CA VAL A 142 -18.75 4.09 -34.58
C VAL A 142 -19.18 3.70 -33.18
N GLY A 143 -19.99 2.65 -33.04
CA GLY A 143 -20.46 2.20 -31.74
C GLY A 143 -19.36 1.55 -30.90
N ILE A 144 -18.42 0.84 -31.55
CA ILE A 144 -17.18 0.39 -30.91
C ILE A 144 -16.38 1.61 -30.40
N GLY A 145 -16.28 2.68 -31.21
CA GLY A 145 -15.65 3.92 -30.80
C GLY A 145 -16.27 4.53 -29.53
N TYR A 146 -17.61 4.61 -29.43
CA TYR A 146 -18.27 5.09 -28.21
C TYR A 146 -18.05 4.17 -27.00
N ALA A 147 -18.08 2.85 -27.20
CA ALA A 147 -17.77 1.90 -26.14
C ALA A 147 -16.33 2.09 -25.63
N VAL A 148 -15.36 2.24 -26.53
CA VAL A 148 -13.97 2.54 -26.19
C VAL A 148 -13.85 3.87 -25.46
N LEU A 149 -14.58 4.91 -25.91
CA LEU A 149 -14.59 6.20 -25.23
C LEU A 149 -15.08 6.08 -23.78
N VAL A 150 -16.20 5.39 -23.56
CA VAL A 150 -16.75 5.15 -22.21
C VAL A 150 -15.75 4.36 -21.36
N LEU A 151 -15.12 3.32 -21.91
CA LEU A 151 -14.10 2.56 -21.22
C LEU A 151 -12.90 3.45 -20.83
N LEU A 152 -12.37 4.25 -21.76
CA LEU A 152 -11.24 5.15 -21.49
C LEU A 152 -11.59 6.22 -20.46
N SER A 153 -12.76 6.84 -20.56
CA SER A 153 -13.20 7.88 -19.64
C SER A 153 -13.48 7.36 -18.23
N PHE A 154 -13.84 6.08 -18.10
CA PHE A 154 -14.12 5.49 -16.80
C PHE A 154 -12.89 4.82 -16.17
N PHE A 155 -12.20 3.95 -16.91
CA PHE A 155 -11.07 3.19 -16.40
C PHE A 155 -9.77 3.99 -16.36
N GLY A 156 -9.56 4.93 -17.29
CA GLY A 156 -8.37 5.77 -17.32
C GLY A 156 -8.12 6.49 -15.99
N PRO A 157 -9.10 7.25 -15.46
CA PRO A 157 -8.96 7.91 -14.16
C PRO A 157 -8.73 6.96 -12.98
N LEU A 158 -9.36 5.78 -12.99
CA LEU A 158 -9.17 4.76 -11.95
C LEU A 158 -7.74 4.22 -11.95
N LEU A 159 -7.19 3.93 -13.13
CA LEU A 159 -5.80 3.48 -13.30
C LEU A 159 -4.82 4.59 -12.92
N ALA A 160 -5.10 5.84 -13.34
CA ALA A 160 -4.29 7.00 -13.01
C ALA A 160 -4.20 7.23 -11.50
N ALA A 161 -5.31 7.04 -10.76
CA ALA A 161 -5.31 7.14 -9.31
C ALA A 161 -4.40 6.07 -8.67
N ALA A 162 -4.53 4.81 -9.07
CA ALA A 162 -3.68 3.72 -8.56
C ALA A 162 -2.19 3.94 -8.85
N LEU A 163 -1.84 4.34 -10.07
CA LEU A 163 -0.46 4.61 -10.46
C LEU A 163 0.13 5.84 -9.77
N ALA A 164 -0.68 6.87 -9.53
CA ALA A 164 -0.25 8.06 -8.81
C ALA A 164 0.08 7.78 -7.33
N VAL A 165 -0.58 6.79 -6.71
CA VAL A 165 -0.21 6.29 -5.37
C VAL A 165 1.10 5.51 -5.42
N TYR A 166 1.26 4.63 -6.40
CA TYR A 166 2.44 3.76 -6.52
C TYR A 166 3.73 4.52 -6.81
N THR A 167 3.66 5.56 -7.65
CA THR A 167 4.82 6.35 -8.05
C THR A 167 5.24 7.36 -6.99
N GLU A 168 6.54 7.57 -6.82
CA GLU A 168 7.10 8.51 -5.86
C GLU A 168 7.43 9.86 -6.51
N SER A 169 7.81 9.86 -7.79
CA SER A 169 8.25 11.05 -8.51
C SER A 169 7.50 11.30 -9.82
N LEU A 170 7.50 12.56 -10.29
CA LEU A 170 6.93 12.92 -11.61
C LEU A 170 7.68 12.27 -12.77
N ARG A 171 8.97 11.95 -12.58
CA ARG A 171 9.81 11.32 -13.61
C ARG A 171 9.37 9.90 -13.91
N GLU A 172 8.92 9.16 -12.89
CA GLU A 172 8.44 7.79 -13.01
C GLU A 172 7.15 7.67 -13.83
N VAL A 173 6.36 8.76 -13.94
CA VAL A 173 5.08 8.75 -14.66
C VAL A 173 5.23 8.29 -16.11
N PHE A 174 6.34 8.65 -16.74
CA PHE A 174 6.66 8.29 -18.14
C PHE A 174 7.52 7.02 -18.25
N SER A 175 7.87 6.40 -17.14
CA SER A 175 8.64 5.17 -17.14
C SER A 175 7.75 3.96 -17.40
N ARG A 176 8.34 2.87 -17.90
CA ARG A 176 7.63 1.63 -18.20
C ARG A 176 7.25 0.85 -16.93
N GLU A 177 8.02 1.02 -15.87
CA GLU A 177 7.94 0.21 -14.64
C GLU A 177 6.57 0.27 -13.94
N PRO A 178 5.94 1.44 -13.68
CA PRO A 178 4.61 1.49 -13.05
C PRO A 178 3.53 0.77 -13.85
N TRP A 179 3.62 0.82 -15.18
CA TRP A 179 2.68 0.14 -16.06
C TRP A 179 2.84 -1.37 -16.05
N GLN A 180 4.08 -1.86 -16.00
CA GLN A 180 4.37 -3.29 -15.86
C GLN A 180 3.92 -3.80 -14.50
N TRP A 181 4.19 -3.06 -13.43
CA TRP A 181 3.67 -3.38 -12.10
C TRP A 181 2.14 -3.54 -12.12
N LEU A 182 1.42 -2.59 -12.73
CA LEU A 182 -0.04 -2.64 -12.72
C LEU A 182 -0.62 -3.76 -13.60
N PHE A 183 -0.11 -3.94 -14.81
CA PHE A 183 -0.69 -4.86 -15.80
C PHE A 183 -0.10 -6.27 -15.80
N ASP A 184 1.17 -6.43 -15.42
CA ASP A 184 1.84 -7.73 -15.39
C ASP A 184 1.76 -8.33 -13.98
N GLU A 185 2.19 -7.58 -12.96
CA GLU A 185 2.26 -8.09 -11.58
C GLU A 185 0.91 -8.03 -10.84
N ARG A 186 0.10 -7.00 -11.12
CA ARG A 186 -1.16 -6.74 -10.40
C ARG A 186 -2.43 -7.05 -11.19
N ARG A 187 -2.33 -7.71 -12.36
CA ARG A 187 -3.46 -7.99 -13.25
C ARG A 187 -4.71 -8.54 -12.55
N ALA A 188 -4.54 -9.54 -11.67
CA ALA A 188 -5.65 -10.15 -10.95
C ALA A 188 -6.30 -9.20 -9.95
N ASN A 189 -5.49 -8.38 -9.26
CA ASN A 189 -5.98 -7.38 -8.31
C ASN A 189 -6.65 -6.21 -9.03
N LEU A 190 -6.20 -5.88 -10.25
CA LEU A 190 -6.77 -4.80 -11.05
C LEU A 190 -8.23 -5.09 -11.44
N ALA A 191 -8.54 -6.34 -11.83
CA ALA A 191 -9.91 -6.73 -12.10
C ALA A 191 -10.79 -6.58 -10.84
N CYS A 192 -10.29 -7.00 -9.68
CA CYS A 192 -10.97 -6.81 -8.40
C CYS A 192 -11.16 -5.32 -8.08
N TYR A 193 -10.10 -4.51 -8.15
CA TYR A 193 -10.13 -3.06 -7.94
C TYR A 193 -11.24 -2.36 -8.73
N CYS A 194 -11.28 -2.62 -10.04
CA CYS A 194 -12.30 -2.07 -10.92
C CYS A 194 -13.71 -2.55 -10.56
N SER A 195 -13.87 -3.85 -10.32
CA SER A 195 -15.17 -4.43 -9.95
C SER A 195 -15.69 -3.89 -8.61
N GLN A 196 -14.81 -3.68 -7.62
CA GLN A 196 -15.15 -3.16 -6.30
C GLN A 196 -15.42 -1.65 -6.34
N ALA A 197 -14.74 -0.89 -7.19
CA ALA A 197 -15.03 0.53 -7.40
C ALA A 197 -16.45 0.71 -7.99
N ILE A 198 -16.77 -0.01 -9.07
CA ILE A 198 -18.09 0.05 -9.71
C ILE A 198 -19.16 -0.55 -8.79
N GLY A 199 -18.93 -1.78 -8.32
CA GLY A 199 -19.86 -2.52 -7.48
C GLY A 199 -20.12 -1.81 -6.16
N GLY A 200 -19.09 -1.24 -5.53
CA GLY A 200 -19.22 -0.46 -4.30
C GLY A 200 -20.09 0.78 -4.47
N LEU A 201 -19.93 1.53 -5.57
CA LEU A 201 -20.80 2.67 -5.91
C LEU A 201 -22.25 2.23 -6.14
N VAL A 202 -22.47 1.18 -6.94
CA VAL A 202 -23.82 0.65 -7.24
C VAL A 202 -24.49 0.13 -5.96
N LEU A 203 -23.79 -0.65 -5.15
CA LEU A 203 -24.30 -1.16 -3.88
C LEU A 203 -24.61 -0.04 -2.90
N PHE A 204 -23.81 1.03 -2.89
CA PHE A 204 -24.10 2.20 -2.05
C PHE A 204 -25.41 2.84 -2.45
N LEU A 205 -25.59 3.12 -3.75
CA LEU A 205 -26.82 3.69 -4.28
C LEU A 205 -28.03 2.79 -3.98
N LEU A 206 -27.90 1.48 -4.17
CA LEU A 206 -28.97 0.52 -3.90
C LEU A 206 -29.32 0.47 -2.41
N LYS A 207 -28.31 0.40 -1.54
CA LYS A 207 -28.49 0.29 -0.08
C LYS A 207 -29.20 1.52 0.48
N PHE A 208 -28.82 2.71 0.04
CA PHE A 208 -29.41 3.96 0.51
C PHE A 208 -30.58 4.44 -0.37
N PHE A 209 -30.98 3.67 -1.38
CA PHE A 209 -32.02 4.04 -2.34
C PHE A 209 -33.32 4.44 -1.64
N ILE A 210 -33.83 3.59 -0.74
CA ILE A 210 -35.08 3.85 -0.03
C ILE A 210 -34.99 5.15 0.78
N VAL A 211 -33.89 5.35 1.51
CA VAL A 211 -33.66 6.55 2.32
C VAL A 211 -33.61 7.79 1.43
N ILE A 212 -32.90 7.71 0.30
CA ILE A 212 -32.77 8.78 -0.68
C ILE A 212 -34.14 9.15 -1.28
N VAL A 213 -34.94 8.16 -1.69
CA VAL A 213 -36.27 8.36 -2.25
C VAL A 213 -37.23 8.96 -1.22
N VAL A 214 -37.22 8.46 0.02
CA VAL A 214 -38.03 9.02 1.10
C VAL A 214 -37.65 10.48 1.36
N LEU A 215 -36.35 10.79 1.44
CA LEU A 215 -35.89 12.17 1.60
C LEU A 215 -36.33 13.05 0.43
N GLN A 216 -36.24 12.54 -0.80
CA GLN A 216 -36.69 13.23 -2.01
C GLN A 216 -38.18 13.55 -1.96
N ILE A 217 -39.03 12.60 -1.55
CA ILE A 217 -40.47 12.82 -1.40
C ILE A 217 -40.73 13.88 -0.33
N LEU A 218 -40.06 13.81 0.82
CA LEU A 218 -40.20 14.78 1.91
C LEU A 218 -39.81 16.20 1.46
N VAL A 219 -38.67 16.36 0.78
CA VAL A 219 -38.23 17.67 0.28
C VAL A 219 -39.18 18.19 -0.81
N SER A 220 -39.66 17.31 -1.69
CA SER A 220 -40.61 17.69 -2.75
C SER A 220 -41.97 18.09 -2.20
N ALA A 221 -42.39 17.52 -1.07
CA ALA A 221 -43.62 17.89 -0.38
C ALA A 221 -43.54 19.31 0.22
N VAL A 222 -42.35 19.79 0.59
CA VAL A 222 -42.14 21.17 1.03
C VAL A 222 -42.14 22.13 -0.16
N SER A 223 -41.45 21.79 -1.25
CA SER A 223 -41.41 22.60 -2.47
C SER A 223 -40.97 21.78 -3.69
N ILE A 224 -41.73 21.86 -4.78
CA ILE A 224 -41.39 21.21 -6.05
C ILE A 224 -40.00 21.65 -6.55
N ARG A 225 -39.66 22.93 -6.41
CA ARG A 225 -38.34 23.44 -6.81
C ARG A 225 -37.23 22.86 -5.94
N ALA A 226 -37.44 22.79 -4.63
CA ALA A 226 -36.48 22.16 -3.71
C ALA A 226 -36.30 20.68 -4.05
N GLY A 227 -37.39 19.98 -4.38
CA GLY A 227 -37.36 18.60 -4.87
C GLY A 227 -36.50 18.45 -6.13
N LEU A 228 -36.66 19.33 -7.13
CA LEU A 228 -35.84 19.28 -8.36
C LEU A 228 -34.35 19.50 -8.07
N TYR A 229 -33.99 20.47 -7.22
CA TYR A 229 -32.60 20.71 -6.84
C TYR A 229 -31.99 19.55 -6.04
N PHE A 230 -32.78 18.97 -5.14
CA PHE A 230 -32.33 17.82 -4.37
C PHE A 230 -32.09 16.59 -5.28
N ASN A 231 -32.98 16.34 -6.24
CA ASN A 231 -32.79 15.29 -7.24
C ASN A 231 -31.54 15.53 -8.10
N ALA A 232 -31.30 16.77 -8.52
CA ALA A 232 -30.07 17.13 -9.22
C ALA A 232 -28.84 16.84 -8.35
N ALA A 233 -28.83 17.24 -7.08
CA ALA A 233 -27.74 16.95 -6.15
C ALA A 233 -27.51 15.44 -5.96
N LEU A 234 -28.59 14.65 -5.87
CA LEU A 234 -28.51 13.19 -5.78
C LEU A 234 -27.86 12.56 -7.02
N SER A 235 -28.12 13.10 -8.21
CA SER A 235 -27.47 12.61 -9.45
C SER A 235 -25.95 12.85 -9.46
N TYR A 236 -25.45 13.84 -8.71
CA TYR A 236 -24.02 14.10 -8.52
C TYR A 236 -23.40 13.31 -7.36
N LEU A 237 -24.20 12.62 -6.55
CA LEU A 237 -23.72 11.86 -5.40
C LEU A 237 -22.60 10.87 -5.73
N PRO A 238 -22.64 10.11 -6.85
CA PRO A 238 -21.53 9.22 -7.22
C PRO A 238 -20.22 9.97 -7.48
N PHE A 239 -20.27 11.20 -7.99
CA PHE A 239 -19.09 12.04 -8.22
C PHE A 239 -18.53 12.62 -6.93
N ILE A 240 -19.40 12.87 -5.95
CA ILE A 240 -19.02 13.35 -4.61
C ILE A 240 -18.39 12.22 -3.79
N LEU A 241 -18.99 11.02 -3.82
CA LEU A 241 -18.57 9.89 -2.99
C LEU A 241 -17.55 8.98 -3.68
N GLY A 242 -17.47 9.00 -5.01
CA GLY A 242 -16.53 8.21 -5.80
C GLY A 242 -15.07 8.44 -5.39
N PRO A 243 -14.58 9.68 -5.25
CA PRO A 243 -13.23 9.97 -4.78
C PRO A 243 -12.85 9.30 -3.46
N ILE A 244 -13.80 9.13 -2.52
CA ILE A 244 -13.55 8.43 -1.25
C ILE A 244 -13.26 6.95 -1.50
N LEU A 245 -14.14 6.29 -2.27
CA LEU A 245 -14.02 4.86 -2.55
C LEU A 245 -12.79 4.57 -3.40
N VAL A 246 -12.64 5.30 -4.51
CA VAL A 246 -11.53 5.16 -5.44
C VAL A 246 -10.20 5.44 -4.76
N GLY A 247 -10.13 6.50 -3.95
CA GLY A 247 -8.93 6.83 -3.19
C GLY A 247 -8.55 5.69 -2.25
N ARG A 248 -9.48 5.24 -1.39
CA ARG A 248 -9.22 4.13 -0.45
C ARG A 248 -8.82 2.83 -1.15
N LEU A 249 -9.50 2.48 -2.24
CA LEU A 249 -9.18 1.27 -3.01
C LEU A 249 -7.82 1.36 -3.72
N SER A 250 -7.46 2.55 -4.23
CA SER A 250 -6.15 2.83 -4.84
C SER A 250 -5.04 2.72 -3.81
N GLY A 251 -5.25 3.31 -2.63
CA GLY A 251 -4.34 3.22 -1.50
C GLY A 251 -4.17 1.77 -1.03
N ALA A 252 -5.27 1.04 -0.82
CA ALA A 252 -5.23 -0.36 -0.41
C ALA A 252 -4.52 -1.29 -1.42
N LEU A 253 -4.60 -0.97 -2.72
CA LEU A 253 -3.92 -1.74 -3.77
C LEU A 253 -2.39 -1.65 -3.63
N VAL A 254 -1.88 -0.50 -3.18
CA VAL A 254 -0.45 -0.25 -2.93
C VAL A 254 -0.05 -0.65 -1.51
N ALA A 255 -0.86 -0.33 -0.50
CA ALA A 255 -0.65 -0.67 0.92
C ALA A 255 -0.40 -2.16 1.14
N LYS A 256 -1.00 -2.99 0.29
CA LYS A 256 -0.80 -4.44 0.29
C LYS A 256 0.68 -4.82 0.31
N ASP A 257 1.58 -4.07 -0.33
CA ASP A 257 3.01 -4.39 -0.29
C ASP A 257 3.65 -4.06 1.06
N GLU A 258 3.13 -3.08 1.78
CA GLU A 258 3.58 -2.73 3.14
C GLU A 258 2.95 -3.65 4.19
N ILE A 259 1.65 -3.94 4.06
CA ILE A 259 0.90 -4.81 4.98
C ILE A 259 1.29 -6.28 4.78
N THR A 260 1.50 -6.78 3.56
CA THR A 260 2.01 -8.16 3.36
C THR A 260 3.43 -8.28 3.91
N ARG A 261 4.25 -7.22 3.86
CA ARG A 261 5.56 -7.21 4.54
C ARG A 261 5.41 -7.17 6.07
N ALA A 262 4.44 -6.43 6.60
CA ALA A 262 4.19 -6.27 8.04
C ALA A 262 3.48 -7.48 8.70
N GLU A 263 2.49 -8.08 8.04
CA GLU A 263 1.73 -9.25 8.49
C GLU A 263 2.49 -10.55 8.27
N ALA A 264 3.35 -10.61 7.24
CA ALA A 264 4.38 -11.63 7.20
C ALA A 264 5.18 -11.55 8.52
N SER A 265 5.61 -10.35 8.95
CA SER A 265 6.35 -10.09 10.22
C SER A 265 5.62 -10.16 11.55
N SER A 266 4.41 -10.72 11.63
CA SER A 266 3.71 -10.86 12.92
C SER A 266 2.94 -12.18 13.05
N PRO A 267 3.24 -13.04 14.05
CA PRO A 267 2.34 -14.12 14.42
C PRO A 267 1.16 -13.54 15.23
N SER A 268 -0.05 -13.76 14.71
CA SER A 268 -1.39 -13.60 15.34
C SER A 268 -1.39 -13.93 16.85
N LYS A 269 -2.06 -13.26 17.80
CA LYS A 269 -3.45 -12.73 17.81
C LYS A 269 -3.72 -11.96 19.14
N GLY A 270 -4.55 -10.91 19.14
CA GLY A 270 -5.22 -10.38 20.34
C GLY A 270 -5.57 -8.88 20.27
N PRO A 271 -6.81 -8.45 20.57
CA PRO A 271 -7.25 -7.07 20.38
C PRO A 271 -6.98 -6.22 21.63
N ASP A 272 -6.19 -5.16 21.48
CA ASP A 272 -6.56 -3.80 21.87
C ASP A 272 -5.37 -2.86 21.64
N LYS A 273 -5.68 -1.66 21.14
CA LYS A 273 -4.75 -0.55 20.95
C LYS A 273 -4.01 -0.22 22.27
N PRO A 274 -2.77 0.27 22.17
CA PRO A 274 -2.62 1.72 22.04
C PRO A 274 -1.88 2.10 20.75
N GLU A 275 -2.16 3.32 20.29
CA GLU A 275 -1.46 4.01 19.21
C GLU A 275 0.06 3.79 19.30
N LYS A 276 0.64 3.02 18.37
CA LYS A 276 2.09 3.05 18.14
C LYS A 276 2.42 4.40 17.49
N ALA A 277 3.30 5.15 18.16
CA ALA A 277 3.85 6.40 17.67
C ALA A 277 4.42 6.22 16.26
N VAL A 278 3.97 7.07 15.35
CA VAL A 278 4.51 7.19 14.00
C VAL A 278 6.00 7.51 14.13
N HIS A 279 6.85 6.62 13.62
CA HIS A 279 8.30 6.83 13.52
C HIS A 279 8.55 8.11 12.72
N VAL A 280 8.85 9.20 13.41
CA VAL A 280 9.47 10.39 12.83
C VAL A 280 10.83 9.93 12.32
N ARG A 281 11.07 10.06 11.01
CA ARG A 281 12.31 9.72 10.34
C ARG A 281 13.49 10.35 11.09
N SER A 282 14.29 9.54 11.77
CA SER A 282 15.32 10.07 12.67
C SER A 282 16.57 10.46 11.88
N ALA A 283 17.30 11.48 12.34
CA ALA A 283 18.54 11.96 11.70
C ALA A 283 19.59 10.85 11.51
N TYR A 284 19.47 9.78 12.30
CA TYR A 284 20.33 8.60 12.26
C TYR A 284 20.02 7.65 11.10
N GLU A 285 18.80 7.63 10.56
CA GLU A 285 18.50 6.86 9.35
C GLU A 285 19.22 7.39 8.12
N ASP A 286 19.31 8.72 7.99
CA ASP A 286 20.04 9.35 6.90
C ASP A 286 21.56 9.19 7.08
N LEU A 287 22.05 9.18 8.33
CA LEU A 287 23.44 8.82 8.64
C LEU A 287 23.76 7.39 8.21
N ILE A 288 22.93 6.40 8.57
CA ILE A 288 23.16 4.98 8.22
C ILE A 288 23.31 4.79 6.69
N ARG A 289 22.62 5.59 5.88
CA ARG A 289 22.73 5.54 4.41
C ARG A 289 24.07 6.08 3.88
N THR A 290 24.70 7.02 4.58
CA THR A 290 25.93 7.67 4.13
C THR A 290 27.20 7.09 4.74
N ILE A 291 27.11 6.27 5.82
CA ILE A 291 28.27 5.66 6.51
C ILE A 291 29.25 4.97 5.56
N HIS A 292 28.76 4.27 4.54
CA HIS A 292 29.63 3.53 3.62
C HIS A 292 30.54 4.43 2.77
N GLN A 293 30.25 5.75 2.72
CA GLN A 293 31.03 6.75 2.00
C GLN A 293 32.00 7.50 2.92
N MET A 294 31.89 7.30 4.23
CA MET A 294 32.68 8.02 5.22
C MET A 294 34.08 7.44 5.31
N THR A 295 35.06 8.33 5.45
CA THR A 295 36.42 7.97 5.81
C THR A 295 36.46 7.48 7.27
N ARG A 296 37.55 6.78 7.63
CA ARG A 296 37.77 6.32 9.01
C ARG A 296 37.72 7.48 10.01
N GLU A 297 38.35 8.60 9.68
CA GLU A 297 38.42 9.78 10.55
C GLU A 297 37.04 10.43 10.77
N GLU A 298 36.24 10.51 9.71
CA GLU A 298 34.86 10.99 9.80
C GLU A 298 33.98 10.06 10.63
N ALA A 299 34.13 8.74 10.47
CA ALA A 299 33.41 7.76 11.27
C ALA A 299 33.77 7.86 12.76
N GLU A 300 35.06 8.04 13.09
CA GLU A 300 35.52 8.27 14.46
C GLU A 300 34.98 9.57 15.06
N ALA A 301 34.88 10.65 14.27
CA ALA A 301 34.29 11.90 14.72
C ALA A 301 32.80 11.73 15.06
N GLN A 302 32.04 11.03 14.22
CA GLN A 302 30.63 10.73 14.47
C GLN A 302 30.42 9.83 15.69
N ILE A 303 31.27 8.81 15.90
CA ILE A 303 31.22 7.96 17.10
C ILE A 303 31.35 8.81 18.38
N ARG A 304 32.28 9.78 18.39
CA ARG A 304 32.47 10.67 19.54
C ARG A 304 31.26 11.57 19.79
N GLN A 305 30.60 12.04 18.73
CA GLN A 305 29.40 12.86 18.83
C GLN A 305 28.25 12.07 19.44
N ILE A 306 27.95 10.88 18.89
CA ILE A 306 26.80 10.05 19.29
C ILE A 306 26.96 9.53 20.72
N LYS A 307 28.19 9.21 21.15
CA LYS A 307 28.46 8.72 22.51
C LYS A 307 28.09 9.70 23.62
N ASN A 308 27.99 10.98 23.31
CA ASN A 308 27.68 12.02 24.29
C ASN A 308 26.16 12.25 24.44
N GLU A 309 25.33 11.55 23.67
CA GLU A 309 23.87 11.67 23.68
C GLU A 309 23.20 10.49 24.42
N GLU A 310 21.92 10.65 24.78
CA GLU A 310 21.11 9.56 25.35
C GLU A 310 20.93 8.43 24.34
N THR A 311 21.21 7.19 24.76
CA THR A 311 21.27 6.01 23.89
C THR A 311 19.88 5.57 23.39
N THR A 312 19.65 5.74 22.10
CA THR A 312 18.45 5.26 21.38
C THR A 312 18.77 4.08 20.46
N THR A 313 17.74 3.32 20.03
CA THR A 313 17.88 2.20 19.09
C THR A 313 18.55 2.62 17.78
N ASP A 314 18.18 3.79 17.25
CA ASP A 314 18.73 4.32 16.00
C ASP A 314 20.21 4.69 16.13
N GLN A 315 20.61 5.21 17.29
CA GLN A 315 22.02 5.48 17.57
C GLN A 315 22.82 4.19 17.74
N LEU A 316 22.28 3.17 18.41
CA LEU A 316 22.97 1.87 18.52
C LEU A 316 23.16 1.23 17.14
N LEU A 317 22.16 1.33 16.27
CA LEU A 317 22.26 0.92 14.87
C LEU A 317 23.38 1.69 14.16
N ALA A 318 23.36 3.03 14.21
CA ALA A 318 24.38 3.87 13.59
C ALA A 318 25.79 3.58 14.14
N LEU A 319 25.95 3.44 15.46
CA LEU A 319 27.21 3.13 16.12
C LEU A 319 27.77 1.79 15.64
N SER A 320 26.95 0.75 15.50
CA SER A 320 27.43 -0.55 15.02
C SER A 320 28.07 -0.47 13.63
N TYR A 321 27.47 0.28 12.71
CA TYR A 321 28.01 0.51 11.38
C TYR A 321 29.24 1.43 11.38
N LEU A 322 29.20 2.51 12.17
CA LEU A 322 30.32 3.43 12.30
C LEU A 322 31.57 2.75 12.87
N TYR A 323 31.41 1.91 13.90
CA TYR A 323 32.53 1.16 14.48
C TYR A 323 33.14 0.17 13.48
N SER A 324 32.29 -0.48 12.68
CA SER A 324 32.77 -1.34 11.59
C SER A 324 33.54 -0.54 10.55
N GLN A 325 33.05 0.65 10.17
CA GLN A 325 33.71 1.53 9.19
C GLN A 325 35.03 2.11 9.72
N ALA A 326 35.09 2.39 11.02
CA ALA A 326 36.29 2.91 11.68
C ALA A 326 37.35 1.83 11.99
N GLY A 327 37.06 0.55 11.70
CA GLY A 327 38.00 -0.56 11.87
C GLY A 327 38.10 -1.10 13.30
N TYR A 328 37.03 -0.96 14.10
CA TYR A 328 36.92 -1.46 15.48
C TYR A 328 35.90 -2.62 15.52
N PRO A 329 36.30 -3.85 15.14
CA PRO A 329 35.35 -4.95 14.91
C PRO A 329 34.70 -5.48 16.20
N GLU A 330 35.41 -5.51 17.32
CA GLU A 330 34.87 -6.03 18.59
C GLU A 330 33.80 -5.08 19.15
N GLU A 331 34.07 -3.78 19.12
CA GLU A 331 33.11 -2.74 19.49
C GLU A 331 31.90 -2.73 18.56
N ALA A 332 32.12 -2.91 17.26
CA ALA A 332 31.04 -3.01 16.28
C ALA A 332 30.08 -4.17 16.60
N ILE A 333 30.63 -5.34 16.94
CA ILE A 333 29.85 -6.53 17.31
C ILE A 333 29.10 -6.30 18.63
N GLN A 334 29.74 -5.67 19.61
CA GLN A 334 29.09 -5.36 20.90
C GLN A 334 27.91 -4.40 20.71
N GLN A 335 28.07 -3.36 19.90
CA GLN A 335 26.97 -2.44 19.58
C GLN A 335 25.89 -3.12 18.73
N ALA A 336 26.28 -3.95 17.76
CA ALA A 336 25.35 -4.72 16.95
C ALA A 336 24.49 -5.67 17.80
N LYS A 337 25.07 -6.30 18.82
CA LYS A 337 24.32 -7.13 19.78
C LYS A 337 23.23 -6.33 20.48
N LEU A 338 23.60 -5.19 21.07
CA LEU A 338 22.66 -4.33 21.81
C LEU A 338 21.57 -3.79 20.87
N ALA A 339 21.96 -3.31 19.68
CA ALA A 339 21.05 -2.84 18.66
C ALA A 339 20.07 -3.94 18.22
N LEU A 340 20.54 -5.16 17.99
CA LEU A 340 19.67 -6.30 17.62
C LEU A 340 18.66 -6.61 18.72
N GLN A 341 19.10 -6.71 19.97
CA GLN A 341 18.21 -6.99 21.09
C GLN A 341 17.13 -5.91 21.24
N GLN A 342 17.51 -4.64 21.11
CA GLN A 342 16.57 -3.54 21.20
C GLN A 342 15.62 -3.49 19.99
N CYS A 343 16.12 -3.70 18.77
CA CYS A 343 15.27 -3.79 17.58
C CYS A 343 14.24 -4.92 17.71
N LEU A 344 14.63 -6.08 18.21
CA LEU A 344 13.73 -7.23 18.41
C LEU A 344 12.76 -7.03 19.58
N ALA A 345 13.11 -6.21 20.57
CA ALA A 345 12.21 -5.81 21.65
C ALA A 345 11.17 -4.78 21.18
N GLU A 346 11.54 -3.89 20.25
CA GLU A 346 10.69 -2.84 19.68
C GLU A 346 9.92 -3.27 18.41
N ASP A 347 9.98 -4.55 18.03
CA ASP A 347 9.42 -5.13 16.79
C ASP A 347 9.95 -4.51 15.49
N ARG A 348 11.18 -3.96 15.50
CA ARG A 348 11.87 -3.38 14.34
C ARG A 348 12.60 -4.45 13.52
N GLY A 349 11.82 -5.38 12.97
CA GLY A 349 12.33 -6.57 12.30
C GLY A 349 13.16 -6.31 11.03
N ILE A 350 12.89 -5.23 10.29
CA ILE A 350 13.60 -4.91 9.05
C ILE A 350 15.04 -4.50 9.36
N GLU A 351 15.21 -3.62 10.34
CA GLU A 351 16.49 -3.13 10.82
C GLU A 351 17.29 -4.25 11.47
N ALA A 352 16.63 -5.10 12.27
CA ALA A 352 17.26 -6.27 12.87
C ALA A 352 17.80 -7.22 11.79
N VAL A 353 17.03 -7.52 10.74
CA VAL A 353 17.49 -8.37 9.63
C VAL A 353 18.65 -7.73 8.88
N ARG A 354 18.56 -6.44 8.57
CA ARG A 354 19.63 -5.72 7.87
C ARG A 354 20.93 -5.73 8.68
N LEU A 355 20.84 -5.47 9.98
CA LEU A 355 21.98 -5.48 10.89
C LEU A 355 22.58 -6.89 11.02
N PHE A 356 21.74 -7.91 11.22
CA PHE A 356 22.20 -9.29 11.30
C PHE A 356 22.92 -9.74 10.03
N ARG A 357 22.38 -9.42 8.85
CA ARG A 357 23.00 -9.76 7.56
C ARG A 357 24.32 -9.03 7.34
N PHE A 358 24.46 -7.80 7.83
CA PHE A 358 25.73 -7.09 7.80
C PHE A 358 26.80 -7.83 8.62
N PHE A 359 26.44 -8.33 9.80
CA PHE A 359 27.32 -9.10 10.68
C PHE A 359 27.26 -10.62 10.47
N ILE A 360 26.84 -11.10 9.29
CA ILE A 360 26.57 -12.54 9.06
C ILE A 360 27.81 -13.43 9.27
N LYS A 361 29.01 -12.90 9.01
CA LYS A 361 30.29 -13.62 9.22
C LYS A 361 30.59 -13.84 10.70
N ASP A 362 30.13 -12.92 11.55
CA ASP A 362 30.33 -12.92 13.00
C ASP A 362 29.05 -13.30 13.76
N LYS A 363 28.07 -13.93 13.08
CA LYS A 363 26.75 -14.23 13.65
C LYS A 363 26.77 -15.04 14.95
N SER A 364 27.77 -15.90 15.15
CA SER A 364 27.95 -16.65 16.40
C SER A 364 28.43 -15.78 17.57
N LYS A 365 29.14 -14.67 17.29
CA LYS A 365 29.66 -13.73 18.30
C LYS A 365 28.60 -12.73 18.78
N LEU A 366 27.52 -12.54 18.03
CA LEU A 366 26.40 -11.67 18.43
C LEU A 366 25.73 -12.12 19.73
N GLY A 367 25.85 -13.40 20.12
CA GLY A 367 25.43 -13.89 21.43
C GLY A 367 23.95 -13.65 21.73
N LEU A 368 23.09 -13.85 20.73
CA LEU A 368 21.64 -13.69 20.82
C LEU A 368 21.01 -14.80 21.68
N SER A 369 19.99 -14.44 22.47
CA SER A 369 19.23 -15.42 23.26
C SER A 369 18.39 -16.33 22.35
N ASP A 370 17.91 -17.44 22.87
CA ASP A 370 16.99 -18.33 22.16
C ASP A 370 15.69 -17.62 21.75
N HIS A 371 15.19 -16.69 22.56
CA HIS A 371 14.05 -15.85 22.21
C HIS A 371 14.36 -14.85 21.09
N ASP A 372 15.52 -14.20 21.13
CA ASP A 372 15.96 -13.28 20.07
C ASP A 372 16.15 -14.03 18.74
N LEU A 373 16.72 -15.24 18.80
CA LEU A 373 16.93 -16.11 17.63
C LEU A 373 15.60 -16.55 17.02
N ASP A 374 14.59 -16.88 17.84
CA ASP A 374 13.25 -17.24 17.37
C ASP A 374 12.59 -16.06 16.63
N LYS A 375 12.58 -14.87 17.25
CA LYS A 375 12.05 -13.64 16.64
C LYS A 375 12.79 -13.27 15.35
N LEU A 376 14.13 -13.29 15.37
CA LEU A 376 14.95 -12.97 14.20
C LEU A 376 14.76 -14.01 13.09
N GLY A 377 14.67 -15.30 13.43
CA GLY A 377 14.38 -16.38 12.50
C GLY A 377 13.03 -16.21 11.81
N SER A 378 12.01 -15.76 12.55
CA SER A 378 10.73 -15.36 11.98
C SER A 378 10.92 -14.22 10.97
N HIS A 379 11.49 -13.09 11.38
CA HIS A 379 11.72 -11.95 10.47
C HIS A 379 12.55 -12.30 9.22
N LEU A 380 13.56 -13.15 9.34
CA LEU A 380 14.36 -13.64 8.20
C LEU A 380 13.54 -14.51 7.24
N SER A 381 12.72 -15.44 7.77
CA SER A 381 11.88 -16.32 6.96
C SER A 381 10.94 -15.51 6.05
N LEU A 382 10.44 -14.40 6.54
CA LEU A 382 9.41 -13.59 5.90
C LEU A 382 9.98 -12.69 4.81
N GLN A 383 11.27 -12.37 4.93
CA GLN A 383 12.05 -11.70 3.90
C GLN A 383 12.71 -12.69 2.92
N ASN A 384 12.28 -13.96 2.95
CA ASN A 384 12.80 -15.06 2.11
C ASN A 384 14.30 -15.36 2.34
N HIS A 385 14.86 -14.98 3.49
CA HIS A 385 16.23 -15.31 3.90
C HIS A 385 16.23 -16.67 4.62
N TYR A 386 15.83 -17.72 3.91
CA TYR A 386 15.53 -19.03 4.51
C TYR A 386 16.75 -19.73 5.11
N GLN A 387 17.94 -19.56 4.54
CA GLN A 387 19.17 -20.19 5.07
C GLN A 387 19.57 -19.58 6.40
N GLU A 388 19.49 -18.25 6.52
CA GLU A 388 19.74 -17.52 7.73
C GLU A 388 18.66 -17.80 8.79
N ALA A 389 17.38 -17.85 8.38
CA ALA A 389 16.28 -18.24 9.25
C ALA A 389 16.48 -19.66 9.82
N ALA A 390 16.88 -20.62 8.97
CA ALA A 390 17.21 -21.97 9.40
C ALA A 390 18.35 -21.96 10.44
N TRP A 391 19.40 -21.16 10.24
CA TRP A 391 20.47 -21.03 11.23
C TRP A 391 19.97 -20.50 12.59
N CYS A 392 19.06 -19.51 12.57
CA CYS A 392 18.45 -18.96 13.78
C CYS A 392 17.64 -20.02 14.54
N TYR A 393 16.72 -20.72 13.86
CA TYR A 393 15.90 -21.76 14.49
C TYR A 393 16.75 -22.94 14.98
N PHE A 394 17.77 -23.34 14.23
CA PHE A 394 18.72 -24.37 14.64
C PHE A 394 19.45 -23.98 15.93
N SER A 395 19.94 -22.74 15.99
CA SER A 395 20.67 -22.22 17.15
C SER A 395 19.75 -22.10 18.38
N ALA A 396 18.50 -21.67 18.19
CA ALA A 396 17.48 -21.64 19.25
C ALA A 396 17.12 -23.05 19.73
N ALA A 397 16.97 -24.02 18.83
CA ALA A 397 16.67 -25.42 19.16
C ALA A 397 17.76 -26.06 20.02
N LYS A 398 19.04 -25.68 19.84
CA LYS A 398 20.15 -26.17 20.68
C LYS A 398 20.13 -25.60 22.11
N GLN A 399 19.50 -24.44 22.32
CA GLN A 399 19.44 -23.78 23.63
C GLN A 399 18.18 -24.17 24.42
N ARG A 400 17.11 -24.61 23.75
CA ARG A 400 15.83 -25.00 24.35
C ARG A 400 15.74 -26.49 24.66
N GLN A 401 14.79 -26.87 25.51
CA GLN A 401 14.43 -28.25 25.84
C GLN A 401 12.92 -28.48 25.71
N GLY A 402 12.50 -29.75 25.61
CA GLY A 402 11.09 -30.14 25.60
C GLY A 402 10.30 -29.64 24.39
N GLU A 403 9.06 -29.19 24.62
CA GLU A 403 8.16 -28.74 23.54
C GLU A 403 8.69 -27.52 22.79
N ALA A 404 9.37 -26.60 23.48
CA ALA A 404 9.91 -25.40 22.86
C ALA A 404 11.08 -25.74 21.90
N GLN A 405 11.86 -26.78 22.21
CA GLN A 405 12.87 -27.30 21.29
C GLN A 405 12.23 -27.93 20.05
N LEU A 406 11.19 -28.75 20.25
CA LEU A 406 10.47 -29.39 19.16
C LEU A 406 9.83 -28.35 18.20
N LEU A 407 9.30 -27.25 18.72
CA LEU A 407 8.77 -26.16 17.90
C LEU A 407 9.86 -25.53 17.02
N MET A 408 11.05 -25.26 17.58
CA MET A 408 12.18 -24.72 16.79
C MET A 408 12.67 -25.72 15.75
N GLN A 409 12.68 -27.02 16.06
CA GLN A 409 12.98 -28.08 15.10
C GLN A 409 11.97 -28.12 13.94
N LYS A 410 10.67 -27.96 14.21
CA LYS A 410 9.64 -27.87 13.15
C LYS A 410 9.87 -26.64 12.26
N ASN A 411 10.14 -25.49 12.86
CA ASN A 411 10.42 -24.26 12.11
C ASN A 411 11.68 -24.38 11.25
N TYR A 412 12.73 -25.03 11.77
CA TYR A 412 13.94 -25.36 11.02
C TYR A 412 13.64 -26.22 9.78
N LEU A 413 12.90 -27.32 9.95
CA LEU A 413 12.58 -28.23 8.85
C LEU A 413 11.67 -27.54 7.81
N ARG A 414 10.74 -26.69 8.26
CA ARG A 414 9.95 -25.84 7.35
C ARG A 414 10.83 -24.95 6.48
N MET A 415 11.91 -24.38 7.03
CA MET A 415 12.87 -23.59 6.23
C MET A 415 13.60 -24.46 5.20
N CYS A 416 13.95 -25.70 5.55
CA CYS A 416 14.57 -26.65 4.62
C CYS A 416 13.64 -26.94 3.43
N ASP A 417 12.35 -27.14 3.68
CA ASP A 417 11.36 -27.32 2.61
C ASP A 417 11.21 -26.09 1.73
N LEU A 418 11.18 -24.88 2.30
CA LEU A 418 11.11 -23.65 1.51
C LEU A 418 12.36 -23.46 0.63
N ILE A 419 13.55 -23.79 1.13
CA ILE A 419 14.81 -23.77 0.34
C ILE A 419 14.75 -24.77 -0.82
N ARG A 420 14.23 -25.98 -0.57
CA ARG A 420 14.04 -27.00 -1.59
C ARG A 420 13.05 -26.53 -2.65
N GLN A 421 11.91 -25.97 -2.25
CA GLN A 421 10.88 -25.42 -3.14
C GLN A 421 11.39 -24.23 -3.98
N SER A 422 12.35 -23.46 -3.47
CA SER A 422 13.03 -22.40 -4.25
C SER A 422 14.06 -22.93 -5.27
N GLY A 423 14.20 -24.25 -5.42
CA GLY A 423 15.11 -24.89 -6.37
C GLY A 423 16.53 -25.16 -5.84
N ALA A 424 16.80 -24.89 -4.56
CA ALA A 424 18.11 -25.09 -3.94
C ALA A 424 18.18 -26.44 -3.18
N SER A 425 17.84 -27.53 -3.86
CA SER A 425 17.69 -28.87 -3.27
C SER A 425 18.95 -29.37 -2.54
N GLU A 426 20.14 -29.14 -3.10
CA GLU A 426 21.41 -29.54 -2.44
C GLU A 426 21.65 -28.81 -1.12
N ALA A 427 21.31 -27.51 -1.05
CA ALA A 427 21.42 -26.74 0.18
C ALA A 427 20.43 -27.25 1.24
N ALA A 428 19.19 -27.55 0.82
CA ALA A 428 18.18 -28.15 1.71
C ALA A 428 18.63 -29.53 2.23
N LYS A 429 19.19 -30.38 1.37
CA LYS A 429 19.74 -31.69 1.76
C LYS A 429 20.86 -31.56 2.79
N GLY A 430 21.78 -30.61 2.60
CA GLY A 430 22.82 -30.30 3.59
C GLY A 430 22.25 -29.91 4.97
N LEU A 431 21.14 -29.17 4.99
CA LEU A 431 20.44 -28.80 6.23
C LEU A 431 19.71 -29.99 6.88
N TYR A 432 19.06 -30.87 6.10
CA TYR A 432 18.48 -32.10 6.63
C TYR A 432 19.53 -33.03 7.25
N ILE A 433 20.71 -33.17 6.62
CA ILE A 433 21.84 -33.93 7.19
C ILE A 433 22.30 -33.30 8.51
N LEU A 434 22.41 -31.96 8.55
CA LEU A 434 22.79 -31.24 9.77
C LEU A 434 21.78 -31.47 10.90
N PHE A 435 20.48 -31.48 10.59
CA PHE A 435 19.42 -31.79 11.55
C PHE A 435 19.58 -33.18 12.15
N CYS A 436 19.70 -34.20 11.28
CA CYS A 436 19.83 -35.59 11.71
C CYS A 436 21.07 -35.80 12.60
N ARG A 437 22.17 -35.11 12.29
CA ARG A 437 23.40 -35.18 13.09
C ARG A 437 23.25 -34.59 14.49
N HIS A 438 22.47 -33.52 14.64
CA HIS A 438 22.37 -32.78 15.90
C HIS A 438 21.16 -33.15 16.76
N PHE A 439 20.13 -33.76 16.17
CA PHE A 439 18.92 -34.16 16.87
C PHE A 439 18.52 -35.62 16.56
N PRO A 440 19.40 -36.61 16.84
CA PRO A 440 19.14 -38.02 16.52
C PRO A 440 17.95 -38.61 17.28
N GLU A 441 17.61 -38.06 18.45
CA GLU A 441 16.50 -38.50 19.28
C GLU A 441 15.18 -37.73 19.00
N SER A 442 15.17 -36.83 18.02
CA SER A 442 13.97 -36.07 17.69
C SER A 442 12.90 -36.95 17.06
N SER A 443 11.64 -36.76 17.47
CA SER A 443 10.47 -37.35 16.80
C SER A 443 10.36 -36.99 15.30
N LEU A 444 11.11 -35.99 14.82
CA LEU A 444 11.13 -35.55 13.41
C LEU A 444 12.31 -36.14 12.63
N PHE A 445 13.11 -37.01 13.24
CA PHE A 445 14.31 -37.59 12.62
C PHE A 445 13.98 -38.40 11.36
N GLU A 446 13.02 -39.33 11.43
CA GLU A 446 12.63 -40.16 10.29
C GLU A 446 12.11 -39.33 9.11
N PHE A 447 11.35 -38.26 9.41
CA PHE A 447 10.91 -37.31 8.40
C PHE A 447 12.11 -36.64 7.73
N ALA A 448 13.03 -36.07 8.50
CA ALA A 448 14.22 -35.42 7.93
C ALA A 448 15.08 -36.40 7.11
N GLN A 449 15.21 -37.65 7.56
CA GLN A 449 15.96 -38.68 6.84
C GLN A 449 15.31 -39.02 5.49
N SER A 450 13.98 -39.16 5.45
CA SER A 450 13.26 -39.42 4.19
C SER A 450 13.46 -38.32 3.13
N GLN A 451 13.59 -37.06 3.56
CA GLN A 451 13.84 -35.92 2.66
C GLN A 451 15.27 -35.88 2.09
N ILE A 452 16.22 -36.64 2.66
CA ILE A 452 17.61 -36.74 2.15
C ILE A 452 17.67 -37.74 0.97
N GLU A 453 16.81 -38.75 1.00
CA GLU A 453 16.74 -39.85 0.03
C GLU A 453 15.92 -39.51 -1.22
N SER A 454 14.93 -38.61 -1.08
CA SER A 454 14.14 -38.03 -2.18
C SER A 454 14.89 -36.93 -2.92
#